data_AF-A0A8B8FLR7-F1
#
_entry.id   AF-A0A8B8FLR7-F1
#
_cell.length_a   1.000
_cell.length_b   1.000
_cell.length_c   1.000
_cell.angle_alpha   90.00
_cell.angle_beta   90.00
_cell.angle_gamma   90.00
#
_symmetry.space_group_name_H-M   'P 1'
#
loop_
_entity.id
_entity.type
_entity.pdbx_description
1 polymer ?
#
loop_
_entity_poly.entity_id
_entity_poly.type
_entity_poly.pdbx_seq_one_letter_code
_entity_poly.pdbx_strand_id
1 'polypeptide(L)'
;MWLRFLVTKTLYHINGIHINESLYRGYNNSPALIPVSEAESNTSSKPMIEPIPENPTHVYHLLLSKQQTLMWSEDKYLELALDMNKHHLSLLFDEHAEELLFPSIYLGKPRKSTIYGITPYIMSTSKIRRSDHRGVKPEHFLCMAMKVMRMQLTESMFCTFQNNDNLKKLTRENVEDKQFIDSMIECNLAFLKSIPNSVRYWMAKKKDVFAMIRQLRSSTIFLTLSAITL
;
A
#
# COMPACT_ATOMS: atom_id res chain seq x y z
N MET A 1 -6.78 -2.70 -29.23
CA MET A 1 -7.99 -1.92 -29.56
C MET A 1 -8.45 -1.00 -28.42
N TRP A 2 -8.58 -1.47 -27.16
CA TRP A 2 -9.07 -0.64 -26.04
C TRP A 2 -8.14 0.51 -25.59
N LEU A 3 -6.84 0.39 -25.84
CA LEU A 3 -5.83 1.33 -25.35
C LEU A 3 -5.89 2.65 -26.12
N ARG A 4 -6.10 2.55 -27.44
CA ARG A 4 -6.36 3.69 -28.33
C ARG A 4 -7.61 4.46 -27.88
N PHE A 5 -8.62 3.76 -27.38
CA PHE A 5 -9.80 4.41 -26.81
C PHE A 5 -9.49 5.17 -25.51
N LEU A 6 -8.66 4.62 -24.63
CA LEU A 6 -8.30 5.28 -23.36
C LEU A 6 -7.50 6.57 -23.57
N VAL A 7 -6.59 6.60 -24.54
CA VAL A 7 -5.78 7.80 -24.82
C VAL A 7 -6.61 8.98 -25.32
N THR A 8 -7.77 8.74 -25.94
CA THR A 8 -8.69 9.83 -26.31
C THR A 8 -9.47 10.43 -25.13
N LYS A 9 -9.34 9.87 -23.91
CA LYS A 9 -10.11 10.32 -22.75
C LYS A 9 -9.45 11.48 -22.04
N THR A 10 -10.28 12.28 -21.39
CA THR A 10 -9.89 13.52 -20.70
C THR A 10 -8.77 13.29 -19.70
N LEU A 11 -8.82 12.21 -18.91
CA LEU A 11 -7.81 11.92 -17.90
C LEU A 11 -6.44 11.64 -18.53
N TYR A 12 -6.40 10.86 -19.61
CA TYR A 12 -5.16 10.50 -20.29
C TYR A 12 -4.56 11.68 -21.04
N HIS A 13 -5.42 12.56 -21.59
CA HIS A 13 -5.00 13.82 -22.20
C HIS A 13 -4.41 14.80 -21.17
N ILE A 14 -5.06 14.97 -20.01
CA ILE A 14 -4.54 15.82 -18.91
C ILE A 14 -3.18 15.31 -18.43
N ASN A 15 -3.05 14.00 -18.25
CA ASN A 15 -1.80 13.38 -17.81
C ASN A 15 -0.77 13.22 -18.94
N GLY A 16 -1.05 13.64 -20.18
CA GLY A 16 -0.14 13.57 -21.32
C GLY A 16 0.37 12.16 -21.62
N ILE A 17 -0.50 11.15 -21.51
CA ILE A 17 -0.12 9.75 -21.68
C ILE A 17 -0.18 9.38 -23.17
N HIS A 18 0.98 9.01 -23.73
CA HIS A 18 1.10 8.57 -25.13
C HIS A 18 1.36 7.07 -25.22
N ILE A 19 0.82 6.42 -26.25
CA ILE A 19 1.11 5.01 -26.54
C ILE A 19 2.38 4.96 -27.37
N ASN A 20 3.43 4.32 -26.84
CA ASN A 20 4.60 4.02 -27.64
C ASN A 20 4.32 2.74 -28.46
N GLU A 21 4.01 2.91 -29.75
CA GLU A 21 3.69 1.77 -30.64
C GLU A 21 4.90 0.86 -30.93
N SER A 22 6.12 1.34 -30.68
CA SER A 22 7.36 0.56 -30.86
C SER A 22 7.43 -0.67 -29.94
N LEU A 23 6.87 -0.58 -28.73
CA LEU A 23 6.84 -1.66 -27.72
C LEU A 23 6.00 -2.87 -28.19
N TYR A 24 4.99 -2.65 -29.03
CA TYR A 24 4.13 -3.71 -29.56
C TYR A 24 4.75 -4.41 -30.77
N ARG A 25 5.76 -3.81 -31.42
CA ARG A 25 6.42 -4.38 -32.60
C ARG A 25 7.25 -5.64 -32.27
N GLY A 26 7.70 -5.78 -31.03
CA GLY A 26 8.44 -6.96 -30.55
C GLY A 26 7.61 -8.22 -30.34
N TYR A 27 6.28 -8.10 -30.18
CA TYR A 27 5.40 -9.26 -29.93
C TYR A 27 4.87 -9.94 -31.20
N ASN A 28 4.97 -9.28 -32.35
CA ASN A 28 4.44 -9.80 -33.61
C ASN A 28 5.44 -10.69 -34.38
N ASN A 29 6.67 -10.85 -33.87
CA ASN A 29 7.71 -11.70 -34.45
C ASN A 29 8.10 -12.87 -33.53
N SER A 30 7.18 -13.37 -32.70
CA SER A 30 7.35 -14.67 -32.05
C SER A 30 6.67 -15.78 -32.86
N PRO A 31 7.38 -16.54 -33.70
CA PRO A 31 7.13 -17.96 -33.76
C PRO A 31 7.55 -18.58 -32.41
N ALA A 32 7.08 -19.79 -32.14
CA ALA A 32 7.22 -20.57 -30.91
C ALA A 32 8.56 -20.42 -30.17
N LEU A 33 8.55 -20.73 -28.86
CA LEU A 33 9.75 -20.99 -28.04
C LEU A 33 10.80 -21.78 -28.85
N ILE A 34 11.79 -21.07 -29.41
CA ILE A 34 12.98 -21.66 -30.02
C ILE A 34 14.03 -21.69 -28.91
N PRO A 35 14.61 -22.86 -28.60
CA PRO A 35 15.68 -22.94 -27.61
C PRO A 35 16.87 -22.14 -28.10
N VAL A 36 17.42 -21.29 -27.23
CA VAL A 36 18.63 -20.51 -27.50
C VAL A 36 19.77 -21.48 -27.78
N SER A 37 20.15 -21.61 -29.04
CA SER A 37 21.39 -22.26 -29.44
C SER A 37 22.55 -21.35 -29.05
N GLU A 38 23.46 -21.90 -28.24
CA GLU A 38 24.74 -21.33 -27.87
C GLU A 38 25.55 -20.98 -29.12
N ALA A 39 25.81 -19.69 -29.32
CA ALA A 39 26.87 -19.23 -30.21
C ALA A 39 27.47 -17.95 -29.63
N GLU A 40 28.71 -18.07 -29.23
CA GLU A 40 29.57 -17.05 -28.64
C GLU A 40 29.79 -15.87 -29.61
N SER A 41 29.66 -14.65 -29.10
CA SER A 41 30.51 -13.55 -29.58
C SER A 41 30.68 -12.48 -28.50
N ASN A 42 31.92 -12.35 -28.07
CA ASN A 42 32.43 -11.50 -27.03
C ASN A 42 32.14 -10.01 -27.25
N THR A 43 31.40 -9.39 -26.33
CA THR A 43 31.63 -7.99 -25.93
C THR A 43 31.16 -7.80 -24.49
N SER A 44 32.05 -7.26 -23.66
CA SER A 44 31.85 -6.99 -22.24
C SER A 44 30.65 -6.07 -21.99
N SER A 45 29.52 -6.64 -21.58
CA SER A 45 28.48 -5.91 -20.87
C SER A 45 27.88 -6.83 -19.81
N LYS A 46 28.00 -6.41 -18.54
CA LYS A 46 27.32 -7.03 -17.40
C LYS A 46 25.84 -7.30 -17.76
N PRO A 47 25.27 -8.46 -17.42
CA PRO A 47 23.86 -8.73 -17.68
C PRO A 47 23.01 -7.68 -16.95
N MET A 48 22.22 -6.93 -17.72
CA MET A 48 21.42 -5.79 -17.25
C MET A 48 20.18 -6.19 -16.44
N ILE A 49 19.95 -7.50 -16.28
CA ILE A 49 18.81 -8.09 -15.58
C ILE A 49 19.33 -9.32 -14.82
N GLU A 50 19.12 -9.36 -13.50
CA GLU A 50 19.34 -10.59 -12.73
C GLU A 50 18.42 -11.68 -13.29
N PRO A 51 18.92 -12.90 -13.55
CA PRO A 51 18.10 -13.97 -14.12
C PRO A 51 16.90 -14.21 -13.20
N ILE A 52 15.70 -14.06 -13.77
CA ILE A 52 14.44 -14.29 -13.09
C ILE A 52 14.36 -15.80 -12.83
N PRO A 53 14.31 -16.27 -11.57
CA PRO A 53 14.08 -17.69 -11.31
C PRO A 53 12.70 -18.05 -11.85
N GLU A 54 12.65 -19.05 -12.72
CA GLU A 54 11.51 -19.48 -13.56
C GLU A 54 10.28 -19.96 -12.78
N ASN A 55 10.31 -19.90 -11.44
CA ASN A 55 9.27 -20.45 -10.59
C ASN A 55 8.28 -19.35 -10.15
N PRO A 56 7.04 -19.31 -10.68
CA PRO A 56 6.09 -18.22 -10.47
C PRO A 56 5.71 -18.01 -9.00
N THR A 57 5.77 -19.08 -8.19
CA THR A 57 5.53 -19.04 -6.74
C THR A 57 6.61 -18.23 -6.01
N HIS A 58 7.87 -18.33 -6.43
CA HIS A 58 8.98 -17.61 -5.82
C HIS A 58 8.92 -16.10 -6.13
N VAL A 59 8.47 -15.75 -7.34
CA VAL A 59 8.26 -14.34 -7.74
C VAL A 59 7.15 -13.70 -6.92
N TYR A 60 6.04 -14.40 -6.67
CA TYR A 60 4.97 -13.92 -5.81
C TYR A 60 5.45 -13.66 -4.37
N HIS A 61 6.20 -14.61 -3.78
CA HIS A 61 6.74 -14.44 -2.43
C HIS A 61 7.77 -13.31 -2.34
N LEU A 62 8.61 -13.12 -3.37
CA LEU A 62 9.57 -12.03 -3.44
C LEU A 62 8.89 -10.66 -3.58
N LEU A 63 7.84 -10.57 -4.39
CA LEU A 63 7.07 -9.33 -4.53
C LEU A 63 6.29 -9.02 -3.25
N LEU A 64 5.71 -10.03 -2.61
CA LEU A 64 5.00 -9.91 -1.34
C LEU A 64 5.95 -9.46 -0.21
N SER A 65 7.14 -10.06 -0.13
CA SER A 65 8.14 -9.66 0.86
C SER A 65 8.63 -8.24 0.59
N LYS A 66 8.98 -7.87 -0.65
CA LYS A 66 9.37 -6.50 -1.00
C LYS A 66 8.29 -5.47 -0.71
N GLN A 67 7.01 -5.81 -0.91
CA GLN A 67 5.88 -4.94 -0.57
C GLN A 67 5.72 -4.77 0.95
N GLN A 68 6.02 -5.80 1.75
CA GLN A 68 5.93 -5.79 3.21
C GLN A 68 7.13 -5.11 3.88
N THR A 69 8.34 -5.27 3.33
CA THR A 69 9.58 -4.77 3.96
C THR A 69 10.00 -3.39 3.46
N LEU A 70 9.25 -2.77 2.54
CA LEU A 70 9.60 -1.49 1.90
C LEU A 70 10.99 -1.49 1.22
N MET A 71 11.55 -2.68 0.98
CA MET A 71 12.83 -2.90 0.28
C MET A 71 12.59 -2.78 -1.23
N TRP A 72 12.28 -1.56 -1.68
CA TRP A 72 12.18 -1.26 -3.10
C TRP A 72 13.57 -0.78 -3.52
N SER A 73 14.17 -1.37 -4.56
CA SER A 73 15.35 -0.75 -5.18
C SER A 73 14.86 0.56 -5.82
N GLU A 74 15.13 1.66 -5.13
CA GLU A 74 14.77 3.02 -5.56
C GLU A 74 15.21 3.25 -7.02
N ASP A 75 16.45 2.86 -7.33
CA ASP A 75 17.07 3.07 -8.65
C ASP A 75 16.29 2.42 -9.80
N LYS A 76 15.79 1.18 -9.64
CA LYS A 76 15.19 0.41 -10.75
C LYS A 76 13.75 0.81 -11.07
N TYR A 77 13.00 1.30 -10.08
CA TYR A 77 11.57 1.61 -10.25
C TYR A 77 11.29 3.12 -10.36
N LEU A 78 12.20 3.99 -9.87
CA LEU A 78 12.13 5.44 -10.11
C LEU A 78 12.59 5.82 -11.53
N GLU A 79 13.49 5.04 -12.14
CA GLU A 79 13.98 5.29 -13.50
C GLU A 79 12.86 5.28 -14.57
N LEU A 80 11.86 4.42 -14.44
CA LEU A 80 10.73 4.34 -15.39
C LEU A 80 9.90 5.65 -15.47
N ALA A 81 9.93 6.48 -14.43
CA ALA A 81 9.12 7.70 -14.33
C ALA A 81 9.89 8.99 -14.68
N LEU A 82 11.21 9.01 -14.48
CA LEU A 82 12.06 10.18 -14.75
C LEU A 82 12.16 10.50 -16.25
N ASP A 83 12.12 9.48 -17.11
CA ASP A 83 12.17 9.64 -18.57
C ASP A 83 10.96 10.43 -19.14
N MET A 84 9.88 10.57 -18.35
CA MET A 84 8.69 11.35 -18.72
C MET A 84 8.68 12.79 -18.17
N ASN A 85 9.79 13.28 -17.57
CA ASN A 85 9.94 14.67 -17.10
C ASN A 85 8.83 15.14 -16.13
N LYS A 86 8.21 14.21 -15.39
CA LYS A 86 7.16 14.50 -14.41
C LYS A 86 7.56 13.98 -13.05
N HIS A 87 7.51 14.83 -12.03
CA HIS A 87 7.69 14.40 -10.65
C HIS A 87 6.55 13.43 -10.29
N HIS A 88 6.87 12.18 -9.97
CA HIS A 88 5.85 11.21 -9.59
C HIS A 88 5.23 11.67 -8.25
N LEU A 89 3.94 12.00 -8.27
CA LEU A 89 3.17 12.15 -7.04
C LEU A 89 3.04 10.76 -6.43
N SER A 90 3.33 10.59 -5.14
CA SER A 90 3.09 9.31 -4.46
C SER A 90 1.62 8.91 -4.68
N LEU A 91 1.34 7.61 -4.82
CA LEU A 91 -0.03 7.07 -4.98
C LEU A 91 -1.01 7.60 -3.92
N LEU A 92 -0.48 8.04 -2.77
CA LEU A 92 -1.23 8.65 -1.68
C LEU A 92 -1.71 10.06 -1.97
N PHE A 93 -0.89 10.85 -2.65
CA PHE A 93 -1.12 12.27 -2.93
C PHE A 93 -1.68 12.52 -4.33
N ASP A 94 -1.59 11.53 -5.23
CA ASP A 94 -2.23 11.59 -6.53
C ASP A 94 -3.76 11.39 -6.39
N GLU A 95 -4.50 12.42 -6.81
CA GLU A 95 -5.96 12.43 -6.84
C GLU A 95 -6.52 11.40 -7.82
N HIS A 96 -5.87 11.25 -8.99
CA HIS A 96 -6.34 10.45 -10.11
C HIS A 96 -5.70 9.07 -10.24
N ALA A 97 -4.73 8.76 -9.37
CA ALA A 97 -4.01 7.49 -9.32
C ALA A 97 -4.94 6.26 -9.41
N GLU A 98 -6.04 6.23 -8.67
CA GLU A 98 -6.96 5.10 -8.68
C GLU A 98 -7.71 4.94 -10.01
N GLU A 99 -8.01 6.05 -10.69
CA GLU A 99 -8.71 6.01 -11.99
C GLU A 99 -7.77 5.56 -13.11
N LEU A 100 -6.50 5.92 -13.01
CA LEU A 100 -5.45 5.49 -13.93
C LEU A 100 -5.09 4.02 -13.76
N LEU A 101 -5.00 3.53 -12.53
CA LEU A 101 -4.70 2.13 -12.22
C LEU A 101 -5.80 1.14 -12.65
N PHE A 102 -7.06 1.58 -12.65
CA PHE A 102 -8.19 0.71 -12.99
C PHE A 102 -9.00 1.24 -14.17
N PRO A 103 -8.45 1.21 -15.41
CA PRO A 103 -9.17 1.65 -16.60
C PRO A 103 -10.44 0.84 -16.85
N SER A 104 -10.48 -0.43 -16.43
CA SER A 104 -11.69 -1.26 -16.58
C SER A 104 -12.87 -0.79 -15.74
N ILE A 105 -12.62 -0.01 -14.68
CA ILE A 105 -13.66 0.48 -13.76
C ILE A 105 -14.04 1.92 -14.13
N TYR A 106 -13.05 2.80 -14.37
CA TYR A 106 -13.29 4.24 -14.56
C TYR A 106 -13.28 4.68 -16.02
N LEU A 107 -12.87 3.80 -16.95
CA LEU A 107 -12.85 4.05 -18.40
C LEU A 107 -12.11 5.35 -18.79
N GLY A 108 -11.07 5.69 -18.05
CA GLY A 108 -10.26 6.90 -18.27
C GLY A 108 -10.99 8.22 -17.98
N LYS A 109 -12.05 8.19 -17.17
CA LYS A 109 -12.75 9.39 -16.71
C LYS A 109 -12.41 9.68 -15.24
N PRO A 110 -12.07 10.94 -14.88
CA PRO A 110 -11.92 11.31 -13.48
C PRO A 110 -13.27 11.17 -12.77
N ARG A 111 -13.22 10.85 -11.48
CA ARG A 111 -14.44 10.82 -10.65
C ARG A 111 -14.93 12.24 -10.39
N LYS A 112 -16.24 12.37 -10.24
CA LYS A 112 -16.88 13.60 -9.78
C LYS A 112 -17.23 13.44 -8.31
N SER A 113 -16.56 14.15 -7.43
CA SER A 113 -16.98 14.29 -6.03
C SER A 113 -17.95 15.45 -5.92
N THR A 114 -19.24 15.15 -5.73
CA THR A 114 -20.27 16.17 -5.47
C THR A 114 -20.12 16.80 -4.08
N ILE A 115 -19.43 16.10 -3.17
CA ILE A 115 -19.30 16.48 -1.76
C ILE A 115 -17.84 16.88 -1.50
N TYR A 116 -17.65 17.99 -0.79
CA TYR A 116 -16.34 18.45 -0.33
C TYR A 116 -15.88 17.64 0.90
N GLY A 117 -14.56 17.39 1.02
CA GLY A 117 -13.98 16.72 2.20
C GLY A 117 -14.14 15.19 2.23
N ILE A 118 -14.27 14.52 1.08
CA ILE A 118 -14.37 13.06 1.03
C ILE A 118 -12.98 12.44 1.31
N THR A 119 -12.83 11.84 2.49
CA THR A 119 -11.66 11.01 2.82
C THR A 119 -11.68 9.71 2.00
N PRO A 120 -10.51 9.16 1.60
CA PRO A 120 -10.45 7.85 0.93
C PRO A 120 -11.13 6.70 1.71
N TYR A 121 -11.24 6.81 3.03
CA TYR A 121 -12.03 5.89 3.86
C TYR A 121 -13.54 5.97 3.57
N ILE A 122 -14.09 7.18 3.46
CA ILE A 122 -15.50 7.39 3.10
C ILE A 122 -15.73 6.88 1.67
N MET A 123 -14.78 7.12 0.78
CA MET A 123 -14.82 6.61 -0.59
C MET A 123 -14.82 5.08 -0.63
N SER A 124 -13.94 4.40 0.12
CA SER A 124 -13.85 2.94 0.14
C SER A 124 -15.12 2.31 0.72
N THR A 125 -15.59 2.81 1.85
CA THR A 125 -16.82 2.32 2.50
C THR A 125 -18.05 2.54 1.63
N SER A 126 -18.15 3.68 0.92
CA SER A 126 -19.25 3.92 -0.02
C SER A 126 -19.27 2.91 -1.16
N LYS A 127 -18.10 2.49 -1.68
CA LYS A 127 -18.00 1.49 -2.74
C LYS A 127 -18.42 0.09 -2.28
N ILE A 128 -18.03 -0.29 -1.06
CA ILE A 128 -18.42 -1.58 -0.47
C ILE A 128 -19.94 -1.65 -0.27
N ARG A 129 -20.57 -0.54 0.12
CA ARG A 129 -22.00 -0.47 0.43
C ARG A 129 -22.90 -0.30 -0.80
N ARG A 130 -22.34 -0.08 -1.99
CA ARG A 130 -23.16 0.03 -3.22
C ARG A 130 -23.74 -1.33 -3.58
N SER A 131 -25.00 -1.31 -4.00
CA SER A 131 -25.69 -2.48 -4.54
C SER A 131 -25.03 -3.00 -5.83
N ASP A 132 -24.44 -2.10 -6.63
CA ASP A 132 -23.67 -2.46 -7.81
C ASP A 132 -22.19 -2.75 -7.47
N HIS A 133 -21.80 -4.02 -7.59
CA HIS A 133 -20.44 -4.50 -7.37
C HIS A 133 -19.57 -4.53 -8.63
N ARG A 134 -20.08 -4.16 -9.81
CA ARG A 134 -19.30 -4.16 -11.07
C ARG A 134 -18.06 -3.27 -11.00
N GLY A 135 -18.08 -2.26 -10.12
CA GLY A 135 -16.96 -1.36 -9.84
C GLY A 135 -16.06 -1.78 -8.67
N VAL A 136 -16.26 -2.96 -8.07
CA VAL A 136 -15.52 -3.43 -6.89
C VAL A 136 -14.87 -4.78 -7.19
N LYS A 137 -13.71 -4.74 -7.84
CA LYS A 137 -12.83 -5.93 -7.98
C LYS A 137 -12.01 -6.11 -6.70
N PRO A 138 -11.64 -7.34 -6.30
CA PRO A 138 -10.79 -7.58 -5.13
C PRO A 138 -9.46 -6.79 -5.19
N GLU A 139 -8.83 -6.74 -6.36
CA GLU A 139 -7.59 -5.96 -6.60
C GLU A 139 -7.79 -4.46 -6.33
N HIS A 140 -8.89 -3.90 -6.83
CA HIS A 140 -9.24 -2.50 -6.64
C HIS A 140 -9.51 -2.19 -5.16
N PHE A 141 -10.22 -3.10 -4.49
CA PHE A 141 -10.48 -2.98 -3.05
C PHE A 141 -9.18 -3.02 -2.22
N LEU A 142 -8.26 -3.93 -2.53
CA LEU A 142 -6.96 -4.02 -1.85
C LEU A 142 -6.14 -2.75 -2.05
N CYS A 143 -6.13 -2.19 -3.26
CA CYS A 143 -5.49 -0.91 -3.54
C CYS A 143 -6.09 0.22 -2.68
N MET A 144 -7.42 0.29 -2.57
CA MET A 144 -8.09 1.28 -1.72
C MET A 144 -7.82 1.08 -0.23
N ALA A 145 -7.85 -0.16 0.25
CA ALA A 145 -7.52 -0.49 1.63
C ALA A 145 -6.09 -0.06 1.96
N MET A 146 -5.15 -0.31 1.05
CA MET A 146 -3.76 0.13 1.19
C MET A 146 -3.63 1.65 1.22
N LYS A 147 -4.37 2.37 0.36
CA LYS A 147 -4.39 3.85 0.36
C LYS A 147 -4.88 4.40 1.70
N VAL A 148 -5.99 3.86 2.24
CA VAL A 148 -6.53 4.25 3.53
C VAL A 148 -5.53 3.99 4.66
N MET A 149 -4.94 2.78 4.71
CA MET A 149 -3.95 2.44 5.75
C MET A 149 -2.75 3.38 5.71
N ARG A 150 -2.21 3.66 4.52
CA ARG A 150 -1.06 4.54 4.35
C ARG A 150 -1.41 5.99 4.70
N MET A 151 -2.59 6.50 4.36
CA MET A 151 -3.03 7.83 4.78
C MET A 151 -3.13 7.96 6.30
N GLN A 152 -3.75 6.98 6.96
CA GLN A 152 -3.82 6.95 8.42
C GLN A 152 -2.43 6.89 9.05
N LEU A 153 -1.51 6.12 8.46
CA LEU A 153 -0.12 6.05 8.90
C LEU A 153 0.58 7.41 8.77
N THR A 154 0.45 8.09 7.63
CA THR A 154 1.08 9.39 7.42
C THR A 154 0.51 10.46 8.36
N GLU A 155 -0.81 10.50 8.54
CA GLU A 155 -1.48 11.43 9.46
C GLU A 155 -1.05 11.18 10.91
N SER A 156 -1.01 9.91 11.32
CA SER A 156 -0.59 9.56 12.68
C SER A 156 0.89 9.84 12.92
N MET A 157 1.78 9.56 11.96
CA MET A 157 3.19 9.95 12.04
C MET A 157 3.36 11.47 12.14
N PHE A 158 2.65 12.22 11.31
CA PHE A 158 2.69 13.68 11.31
C PHE A 158 2.28 14.24 12.68
N CYS A 159 1.15 13.77 13.22
CA CYS A 159 0.69 14.14 14.55
C CYS A 159 1.70 13.76 15.65
N THR A 160 2.38 12.62 15.55
CA THR A 160 3.29 12.17 16.59
C THR A 160 4.65 12.86 16.55
N PHE A 161 5.17 13.18 15.37
CA PHE A 161 6.51 13.75 15.21
C PHE A 161 6.49 15.28 15.12
N GLN A 162 5.51 15.88 14.44
CA GLN A 162 5.49 17.33 14.25
C GLN A 162 4.84 18.08 15.40
N ASN A 163 3.75 17.54 15.96
CA ASN A 163 2.97 18.19 17.02
C ASN A 163 3.47 17.87 18.44
N ASN A 164 4.51 17.04 18.58
CA ASN A 164 5.02 16.63 19.89
C ASN A 164 6.35 17.31 20.22
N ASP A 165 6.28 18.41 20.95
CA ASP A 165 7.48 19.13 21.39
C ASP A 165 8.32 18.34 22.39
N ASN A 166 7.73 17.38 23.12
CA ASN A 166 8.47 16.51 24.03
C ASN A 166 9.41 15.57 23.26
N LEU A 167 9.03 15.18 22.04
CA LEU A 167 9.85 14.32 21.20
C LEU A 167 11.06 15.06 20.60
N LYS A 168 10.92 16.38 20.37
CA LYS A 168 12.03 17.23 19.88
C LYS A 168 13.14 17.41 20.92
N LYS A 169 12.82 17.25 22.21
CA LYS A 169 13.75 17.40 23.35
C LYS A 169 14.16 16.06 23.97
N LEU A 170 14.10 14.97 23.19
CA LEU A 170 14.45 13.63 23.67
C LEU A 170 15.94 13.56 24.02
N THR A 171 16.23 13.41 25.31
CA THR A 171 17.59 13.17 25.84
C THR A 171 17.86 11.67 25.96
N ARG A 172 19.14 11.27 25.92
CA ARG A 172 19.55 9.86 26.10
C ARG A 172 19.06 9.25 27.41
N GLU A 173 19.09 10.00 28.51
CA GLU A 173 18.62 9.56 29.83
C GLU A 173 17.16 9.06 29.78
N ASN A 174 16.29 9.79 29.08
CA ASN A 174 14.89 9.40 28.90
C ASN A 174 14.72 8.08 28.12
N VAL A 175 15.68 7.71 27.27
CA VAL A 175 15.64 6.46 26.50
C VAL A 175 16.05 5.26 27.34
N GLU A 176 16.89 5.48 28.35
CA GLU A 176 17.32 4.45 29.30
C GLU A 176 16.20 4.13 30.31
N ASP A 177 15.28 5.08 30.55
CA ASP A 177 14.10 4.90 31.38
C ASP A 177 13.01 4.03 30.71
N LYS A 178 12.87 2.80 31.20
CA LYS A 178 11.88 1.83 30.69
C LYS A 178 10.43 2.32 30.79
N GLN A 179 10.07 3.01 31.88
CA GLN A 179 8.73 3.55 32.07
C GLN A 179 8.40 4.65 31.06
N PHE A 180 9.39 5.51 30.76
CA PHE A 180 9.26 6.55 29.76
C PHE A 180 9.04 5.93 28.37
N ILE A 181 9.85 4.93 28.00
CA ILE A 181 9.72 4.22 26.73
C ILE A 181 8.35 3.55 26.59
N ASP A 182 7.86 2.86 27.62
CA ASP A 182 6.54 2.24 27.57
C ASP A 182 5.43 3.28 27.35
N SER A 183 5.49 4.42 28.06
CA SER A 183 4.53 5.53 27.88
C SER A 183 4.62 6.16 26.48
N MET A 184 5.85 6.31 25.96
CA MET A 184 6.12 6.83 24.63
C MET A 184 5.56 5.90 23.56
N ILE A 185 5.69 4.59 23.72
CA ILE A 185 5.16 3.64 22.74
C ILE A 185 3.63 3.62 22.76
N GLU A 186 3.02 3.77 23.94
CA GLU A 186 1.55 3.77 24.06
C GLU A 186 0.89 5.04 23.52
N CYS A 187 1.49 6.21 23.78
CA CYS A 187 0.93 7.51 23.41
C CYS A 187 1.49 8.03 22.07
N ASN A 188 2.81 8.09 21.94
CA ASN A 188 3.50 8.79 20.83
C ASN A 188 3.84 7.86 19.65
N LEU A 189 3.92 6.54 19.85
CA LEU A 189 4.12 5.57 18.77
C LEU A 189 2.89 4.68 18.58
N ALA A 190 1.71 5.17 18.97
CA ALA A 190 0.44 4.47 18.80
C ALA A 190 0.19 4.09 17.32
N PHE A 191 0.74 4.85 16.36
CA PHE A 191 0.67 4.54 14.94
C PHE A 191 1.27 3.17 14.58
N LEU A 192 2.19 2.63 15.38
CA LEU A 192 2.73 1.28 15.13
C LEU A 192 1.64 0.20 15.17
N LYS A 193 0.52 0.45 15.85
CA LYS A 193 -0.65 -0.45 15.85
C LYS A 193 -1.38 -0.47 14.51
N SER A 194 -1.22 0.53 13.64
CA SER A 194 -1.87 0.58 12.32
C SER A 194 -1.05 -0.11 11.22
N ILE A 195 0.25 -0.34 11.45
CA ILE A 195 1.13 -1.06 10.51
C ILE A 195 0.84 -2.56 10.59
N PRO A 196 0.36 -3.21 9.51
CA PRO A 196 0.13 -4.65 9.51
C PRO A 196 1.44 -5.40 9.78
N ASN A 197 1.33 -6.53 10.47
CA ASN A 197 2.44 -7.39 10.90
C ASN A 197 3.47 -6.77 11.86
N SER A 198 3.25 -5.55 12.37
CA SER A 198 4.08 -5.02 13.44
C SER A 198 3.85 -5.79 14.76
N VAL A 199 4.84 -5.79 15.64
CA VAL A 199 4.71 -6.41 16.98
C VAL A 199 3.53 -5.80 17.75
N ARG A 200 3.36 -4.48 17.65
CA ARG A 200 2.27 -3.75 18.32
C ARG A 200 0.90 -4.04 17.70
N TYR A 201 0.83 -4.25 16.39
CA TYR A 201 -0.38 -4.72 15.70
C TYR A 201 -0.82 -6.08 16.23
N TRP A 202 0.09 -7.05 16.32
CA TRP A 202 -0.21 -8.38 16.85
C TRP A 202 -0.59 -8.35 18.34
N MET A 203 0.06 -7.52 19.15
CA MET A 203 -0.32 -7.34 20.55
C MET A 203 -1.75 -6.80 20.70
N ALA A 204 -2.15 -5.84 19.86
CA ALA A 204 -3.50 -5.31 19.84
C ALA A 204 -4.51 -6.39 19.39
N LYS A 205 -4.22 -7.08 18.28
CA LYS A 205 -5.11 -8.13 17.76
C LYS A 205 -5.25 -9.32 18.70
N LYS A 206 -4.19 -9.69 19.41
CA LYS A 206 -4.25 -10.66 20.49
C LYS A 206 -5.30 -10.23 21.52
N LYS A 207 -5.23 -8.99 22.03
CA LYS A 207 -6.21 -8.47 23.00
C LYS A 207 -7.65 -8.51 22.47
N ASP A 208 -7.88 -8.11 21.22
CA ASP A 208 -9.19 -8.16 20.56
C ASP A 208 -9.74 -9.60 20.50
N VAL A 209 -8.91 -10.55 20.08
CA VAL A 209 -9.29 -11.98 20.00
C VAL A 209 -9.62 -12.53 21.39
N PHE A 210 -8.82 -12.21 22.42
CA PHE A 210 -9.14 -12.61 23.80
C PHE A 210 -10.43 -11.96 24.31
N ALA A 211 -10.72 -10.71 23.93
CA ALA A 211 -11.98 -10.06 24.27
C ALA A 211 -13.17 -10.76 23.59
N MET A 212 -13.06 -11.10 22.30
CA MET A 212 -14.08 -11.86 21.57
C MET A 212 -14.30 -13.24 22.18
N ILE A 213 -13.22 -13.98 22.50
CA ILE A 213 -13.32 -15.30 23.16
C ILE A 213 -14.01 -15.18 24.52
N ARG A 214 -13.75 -14.12 25.29
CA ARG A 214 -14.44 -13.85 26.56
C ARG A 214 -15.92 -13.55 26.38
N GLN A 215 -16.30 -12.84 25.32
CA GLN A 215 -17.70 -12.54 25.01
C GLN A 215 -18.48 -13.76 24.47
N LEU A 216 -17.80 -14.65 23.74
CA LEU A 216 -18.37 -15.91 23.23
C LEU A 216 -18.60 -16.95 24.33
N ARG A 217 -17.81 -16.92 25.40
CA ARG A 217 -18.03 -17.76 26.58
C ARG A 217 -19.13 -17.12 27.43
N SER A 218 -20.09 -17.91 27.92
CA SER A 218 -21.16 -17.43 28.82
C SER A 218 -20.59 -16.44 29.85
N SER A 219 -21.20 -15.25 29.95
CA SER A 219 -20.71 -14.10 30.75
C SER A 219 -20.42 -14.55 32.17
N THR A 220 -19.14 -14.84 32.47
CA THR A 220 -18.72 -15.25 33.80
C THR A 220 -18.44 -13.99 34.59
N ILE A 221 -19.46 -13.47 35.27
CA ILE A 221 -19.30 -12.35 36.21
C ILE A 221 -18.55 -12.89 37.42
N PHE A 222 -17.28 -12.49 37.59
CA PHE A 222 -16.53 -12.72 38.82
C PHE A 222 -16.82 -11.56 39.76
N LEU A 223 -17.67 -11.81 40.75
CA LEU A 223 -18.04 -10.84 41.78
C LEU A 223 -17.30 -11.20 43.07
N THR A 224 -16.24 -10.46 43.41
CA THR A 224 -15.58 -10.56 44.71
C THR A 224 -16.32 -9.69 45.71
N LEU A 225 -17.20 -10.31 46.52
CA LEU A 225 -17.78 -9.70 47.71
C LEU A 225 -16.74 -9.77 48.84
N SER A 226 -16.07 -8.66 49.12
CA SER A 226 -15.31 -8.53 50.37
C SER A 226 -16.30 -8.28 51.51
N ALA A 227 -16.31 -9.17 52.51
CA ALA A 227 -17.10 -8.98 53.72
C ALA A 227 -16.57 -7.78 54.50
N ILE A 228 -17.44 -6.80 54.74
CA ILE A 228 -17.20 -5.75 55.74
C ILE A 228 -17.65 -6.36 57.08
N THR A 229 -16.70 -6.67 57.96
CA THR A 229 -16.99 -7.08 59.34
C THR A 229 -17.36 -5.84 60.14
N LEU A 230 -18.61 -5.82 60.62
CA LEU A 230 -19.14 -4.88 61.60
C LEU A 230 -18.62 -5.20 63.01
#